data_AF-A0A9R0DI90-F1
#
_entry.id   AF-A0A9R0DI90-F1
#
_cell.length_a   1.000
_cell.length_b   1.000
_cell.length_c   1.000
_cell.angle_alpha   90.00
_cell.angle_beta   90.00
_cell.angle_gamma   90.00
#
_symmetry.space_group_name_H-M   'P 1'
#
loop_
_entity.id
_entity.type
_entity.pdbx_description
1 polymer ?
#
loop_
_entity_poly.entity_id
_entity_poly.type
_entity_poly.pdbx_seq_one_letter_code
_entity_poly.pdbx_strand_id
1 'polypeptide(L)'
;MYSALLLTVALASAAAWETVPSPEQYVEAPDFYQYLHAPSHHRQTRQLHGSTFFNSDKTSGFNARLPFASTNNNVFSAIGGANFDANRHLSSATYGLALDNKAGHGLSLTNTRIPNFGNRITAAGHANLFHNQNHDLTANAFLSRNMPTIPQVPNFNTVGGGVDYMFKNKVGGSLGVAHTPFLQRTDYSANGIVNLFRNKDTSLDFNAGLSKSVSPFMSNSKWEPSTGFTLRKFF
;
A
#
# COMPACT_ATOMS: atom_id res chain seq x y z
N MET A 1 32.65 8.44 9.27
CA MET A 1 31.69 9.56 9.21
C MET A 1 30.32 9.01 8.84
N TYR A 2 29.59 8.45 9.80
CA TYR A 2 28.23 7.91 9.61
C TYR A 2 27.40 8.35 10.83
N SER A 3 27.14 9.64 10.94
CA SER A 3 26.53 10.22 12.15
C SER A 3 25.72 11.49 11.83
N ALA A 4 25.02 11.51 10.69
CA ALA A 4 24.18 12.66 10.33
C ALA A 4 22.83 12.29 9.69
N LEU A 5 22.55 11.00 9.39
CA LEU A 5 21.30 10.60 8.74
C LEU A 5 20.26 9.96 9.68
N LEU A 6 20.63 9.68 10.93
CA LEU A 6 19.72 9.10 11.94
C LEU A 6 19.00 10.15 12.80
N LEU A 7 19.40 11.42 12.70
CA LEU A 7 18.86 12.49 13.56
C LEU A 7 17.76 13.34 12.90
N THR A 8 17.60 13.28 11.57
CA THR A 8 16.58 14.04 10.84
C THR A 8 15.22 13.35 10.79
N VAL A 9 15.14 12.06 11.14
CA VAL A 9 13.86 11.32 11.23
C VAL A 9 13.19 11.51 12.61
N ALA A 10 13.93 11.99 13.62
CA ALA A 10 13.45 12.07 15.01
C ALA A 10 12.92 13.45 15.43
N LEU A 11 13.12 14.52 14.63
CA LEU A 11 12.88 15.91 15.07
C LEU A 11 11.73 16.65 14.37
N ALA A 12 10.99 16.02 13.46
CA ALA A 12 9.84 16.64 12.78
C ALA A 12 8.48 16.35 13.47
N SER A 13 8.49 15.84 14.71
CA SER A 13 7.31 15.34 15.43
C SER A 13 6.65 16.36 16.39
N ALA A 14 7.03 17.63 16.35
CA ALA A 14 6.53 18.63 17.29
C ALA A 14 6.20 19.97 16.62
N ALA A 15 5.20 19.99 15.72
CA ALA A 15 4.34 21.16 15.48
C ALA A 15 3.38 20.84 14.32
N ALA A 16 2.12 20.52 14.66
CA ALA A 16 0.92 20.84 13.88
C ALA A 16 -0.25 20.05 14.47
N TRP A 17 -0.84 20.58 15.53
CA TRP A 17 -2.22 20.29 15.88
C TRP A 17 -3.07 21.41 15.30
N GLU A 18 -4.05 21.07 14.48
CA GLU A 18 -5.45 21.46 14.64
C GLU A 18 -6.26 21.08 13.38
N THR A 19 -7.53 20.77 13.63
CA THR A 19 -8.59 20.25 12.75
C THR A 19 -8.68 18.71 12.73
N VAL A 20 -9.75 18.22 13.37
CA VAL A 20 -10.17 16.80 13.37
C VAL A 20 -10.87 16.55 12.03
N PRO A 21 -10.25 15.82 11.08
CA PRO A 21 -10.92 15.35 9.89
C PRO A 21 -11.92 14.23 10.24
N SER A 22 -12.98 14.08 9.46
CA SER A 22 -14.00 13.05 9.68
C SER A 22 -13.39 11.63 9.60
N PRO A 23 -13.96 10.63 10.30
CA PRO A 23 -13.48 9.24 10.25
C PRO A 23 -13.36 8.68 8.82
N GLU A 24 -14.14 9.23 7.88
CA GLU A 24 -14.20 8.85 6.47
C GLU A 24 -12.91 9.17 5.71
N GLN A 25 -12.22 10.25 6.08
CA GLN A 25 -10.98 10.70 5.43
C GLN A 25 -9.78 9.79 5.76
N TYR A 26 -9.84 9.03 6.86
CA TYR A 26 -8.81 8.05 7.23
C TYR A 26 -8.93 6.71 6.49
N VAL A 27 -10.08 6.48 5.85
CA VAL A 27 -10.35 5.28 5.03
C VAL A 27 -9.88 5.48 3.59
N GLU A 28 -9.75 6.74 3.15
CA GLU A 28 -9.20 7.09 1.83
C GLU A 28 -7.68 7.01 1.74
N ALA A 29 -6.98 6.73 2.84
CA ALA A 29 -5.54 6.50 2.79
C ALA A 29 -5.29 5.35 1.80
N PRO A 30 -4.73 5.62 0.60
CA PRO A 30 -4.51 4.60 -0.40
C PRO A 30 -3.74 3.49 0.28
N ASP A 31 -4.32 2.30 0.26
CA ASP A 31 -3.89 1.24 1.15
C ASP A 31 -2.39 1.04 0.99
N PHE A 32 -1.67 1.10 2.11
CA PHE A 32 -0.24 0.77 2.17
C PHE A 32 0.08 -0.55 1.41
N TYR A 33 -0.90 -1.45 1.32
CA TYR A 33 -0.87 -2.67 0.53
C TYR A 33 -0.86 -2.48 -0.99
N GLN A 34 -1.59 -1.52 -1.54
CA GLN A 34 -1.54 -1.23 -2.99
C GLN A 34 -0.12 -0.85 -3.44
N TYR A 35 0.67 -0.21 -2.56
CA TYR A 35 2.06 0.15 -2.87
C TYR A 35 3.10 -0.92 -2.52
N LEU A 36 2.72 -1.92 -1.73
CA LEU A 36 3.57 -3.07 -1.38
C LEU A 36 3.57 -4.15 -2.47
N HIS A 37 2.52 -4.20 -3.29
CA HIS A 37 2.33 -5.21 -4.32
C HIS A 37 2.38 -4.58 -5.72
N ALA A 38 3.60 -4.32 -6.17
CA ALA A 38 3.87 -4.39 -7.61
C ALA A 38 4.18 -5.85 -7.96
N PRO A 39 3.69 -6.40 -9.07
CA PRO A 39 4.01 -7.76 -9.50
C PRO A 39 5.52 -7.94 -9.52
N SER A 40 6.02 -8.77 -8.61
CA SER A 40 7.45 -9.02 -8.42
C SER A 40 7.91 -10.00 -9.49
N HIS A 41 8.50 -9.50 -10.56
CA HIS A 41 8.90 -10.31 -11.72
C HIS A 41 10.33 -10.84 -11.69
N HIS A 42 10.98 -10.89 -10.53
CA HIS A 42 12.22 -11.65 -10.39
C HIS A 42 12.04 -12.62 -9.24
N ARG A 43 12.48 -13.86 -9.47
CA ARG A 43 12.84 -14.86 -8.45
C ARG A 43 13.24 -14.08 -7.21
N GLN A 44 12.40 -14.08 -6.17
CA GLN A 44 12.54 -13.19 -5.02
C GLN A 44 13.90 -13.40 -4.37
N THR A 45 14.86 -12.65 -4.87
CA THR A 45 16.20 -12.56 -4.37
C THR A 45 16.16 -11.64 -3.17
N ARG A 46 17.06 -11.89 -2.24
CA ARG A 46 17.26 -11.20 -0.97
C ARG A 46 17.65 -9.72 -1.16
N GLN A 47 16.85 -8.96 -1.90
CA GLN A 47 17.12 -7.59 -2.27
C GLN A 47 16.29 -6.68 -1.39
N LEU A 48 16.92 -5.62 -0.91
CA LEU A 48 16.22 -4.56 -0.20
C LEU A 48 15.42 -3.77 -1.23
N HIS A 49 14.12 -3.64 -1.02
CA HIS A 49 13.25 -2.87 -1.89
C HIS A 49 12.83 -1.59 -1.19
N GLY A 50 13.09 -0.45 -1.82
CA GLY A 50 12.55 0.84 -1.41
C GLY A 50 11.62 1.39 -2.49
N SER A 51 10.48 1.95 -2.11
CA SER A 51 9.61 2.69 -3.01
C SER A 51 9.26 4.05 -2.43
N THR A 52 9.13 5.04 -3.28
CA THR A 52 8.54 6.33 -2.96
C THR A 52 7.46 6.64 -3.98
N PHE A 53 6.38 7.27 -3.55
CA PHE A 53 5.28 7.62 -4.46
C PHE A 53 4.78 9.03 -4.20
N PHE A 54 4.22 9.62 -5.25
CA PHE A 54 3.63 10.95 -5.26
C PHE A 54 2.37 10.91 -6.12
N ASN A 55 1.26 11.37 -5.57
CA ASN A 55 -0.04 11.38 -6.24
C ASN A 55 -0.47 12.81 -6.60
N SER A 56 -1.42 12.94 -7.53
CA SER A 56 -1.96 14.22 -8.01
C SER A 56 -2.76 14.98 -6.95
N ASP A 57 -3.24 14.29 -5.93
CA ASP A 57 -3.88 14.86 -4.74
C ASP A 57 -2.86 15.43 -3.71
N LYS A 58 -1.57 15.46 -4.08
CA LYS A 58 -0.41 15.89 -3.26
C LYS A 58 -0.05 14.95 -2.13
N THR A 59 -0.70 13.79 -2.00
CA THR A 59 -0.28 12.75 -1.08
C THR A 59 1.03 12.12 -1.55
N SER A 60 1.84 11.65 -0.60
CA SER A 60 3.11 11.02 -0.90
C SER A 60 3.48 10.01 0.17
N GLY A 61 4.48 9.18 -0.08
CA GLY A 61 4.93 8.23 0.91
C GLY A 61 6.20 7.51 0.51
N PHE A 62 6.73 6.74 1.45
CA PHE A 62 7.83 5.83 1.22
C PHE A 62 7.57 4.50 1.92
N ASN A 63 8.05 3.43 1.30
CA ASN A 63 7.96 2.07 1.81
C ASN A 63 9.31 1.37 1.64
N ALA A 64 9.62 0.48 2.57
CA ALA A 64 10.81 -0.35 2.54
C ALA A 64 10.44 -1.79 2.91
N ARG A 65 11.02 -2.74 2.19
CA ARG A 65 10.98 -4.17 2.49
C ARG A 65 12.41 -4.68 2.65
N LEU A 66 12.72 -5.15 3.85
CA LEU A 66 14.06 -5.58 4.27
C LEU A 66 14.04 -7.10 4.51
N PRO A 67 14.59 -7.93 3.61
CA PRO A 67 14.71 -9.36 3.85
C PRO A 67 15.70 -9.64 4.99
N PHE A 68 15.29 -10.42 5.98
CA PHE A 68 16.13 -10.75 7.14
C PHE A 68 16.38 -12.25 7.31
N ALA A 69 15.51 -13.10 6.76
CA ALA A 69 15.71 -14.55 6.74
C ALA A 69 15.20 -15.13 5.43
N SER A 70 15.78 -16.26 5.01
CA SER A 70 15.30 -16.97 3.83
C SER A 70 15.58 -18.46 3.94
N THR A 71 14.67 -19.26 3.41
CA THR A 71 14.82 -20.71 3.20
C THR A 71 14.95 -20.99 1.70
N ASN A 72 15.01 -22.27 1.31
CA ASN A 72 15.09 -22.66 -0.10
C ASN A 72 13.93 -22.11 -0.92
N ASN A 73 12.74 -21.95 -0.34
CA ASN A 73 11.53 -21.56 -1.08
C ASN A 73 10.85 -20.29 -0.55
N ASN A 74 11.23 -19.79 0.63
CA ASN A 74 10.56 -18.65 1.25
C ASN A 74 11.54 -17.56 1.69
N VAL A 75 11.13 -16.30 1.62
CA VAL A 75 11.86 -15.12 2.10
C VAL A 75 11.02 -14.42 3.17
N PHE A 76 11.61 -14.20 4.33
CA PHE A 76 11.03 -13.41 5.41
C PHE A 76 11.59 -12.00 5.35
N SER A 77 10.69 -11.02 5.35
CA SER A 77 11.05 -9.61 5.25
C SER A 77 10.34 -8.76 6.29
N ALA A 78 11.04 -7.76 6.80
CA ALA A 78 10.43 -6.69 7.58
C ALA A 78 9.88 -5.65 6.59
N ILE A 79 8.69 -5.14 6.89
CA ILE A 79 8.05 -4.08 6.13
C ILE A 79 8.04 -2.83 7.01
N GLY A 80 8.35 -1.68 6.42
CA GLY A 80 8.20 -0.38 7.05
C GLY A 80 7.80 0.68 6.03
N GLY A 81 7.13 1.72 6.47
CA GLY A 81 6.90 2.88 5.62
C GLY A 81 6.05 3.95 6.29
N ALA A 82 5.92 5.07 5.61
CA ALA A 82 5.14 6.20 6.06
C ALA A 82 4.50 6.92 4.88
N ASN A 83 3.29 7.41 5.11
CA ASN A 83 2.52 8.19 4.15
C ASN A 83 2.32 9.60 4.72
N PHE A 84 2.20 10.55 3.81
CA PHE A 84 2.01 11.96 4.08
C PHE A 84 0.81 12.48 3.31
N ASP A 85 0.02 13.32 3.95
CA ASP A 85 -1.13 13.99 3.34
C ASP A 85 -0.70 15.14 2.40
N ALA A 86 -1.68 15.82 1.81
CA ALA A 86 -1.45 16.96 0.92
C ALA A 86 -0.70 18.14 1.58
N ASN A 87 -0.76 18.23 2.92
CA ASN A 87 -0.08 19.23 3.74
C ASN A 87 1.27 18.74 4.26
N ARG A 88 1.72 17.55 3.82
CA ARG A 88 2.96 16.87 4.25
C ARG A 88 2.95 16.47 5.73
N HIS A 89 1.79 16.41 6.37
CA HIS A 89 1.68 15.80 7.69
C HIS A 89 1.71 14.29 7.55
N LEU A 90 2.27 13.62 8.55
CA LEU A 90 2.27 12.16 8.62
C LEU A 90 0.82 11.67 8.69
N SER A 91 0.35 11.01 7.63
CA SER A 91 -1.00 10.44 7.57
C SER A 91 -1.05 9.01 8.11
N SER A 92 0.03 8.26 7.95
CA SER A 92 0.15 6.93 8.55
C SER A 92 1.60 6.46 8.63
N ALA A 93 1.92 5.65 9.63
CA ALA A 93 3.18 4.92 9.73
C ALA A 93 2.91 3.42 9.85
N THR A 94 3.56 2.61 9.02
CA THR A 94 3.33 1.17 8.97
C THR A 94 4.60 0.40 9.25
N TYR A 95 4.45 -0.70 9.98
CA TYR A 95 5.50 -1.69 10.18
C TYR A 95 4.90 -3.09 10.18
N GLY A 96 5.69 -4.09 9.84
CA GLY A 96 5.18 -5.46 9.78
C GLY A 96 6.18 -6.48 9.26
N LEU A 97 5.65 -7.66 8.96
CA LEU A 97 6.39 -8.79 8.44
C LEU A 97 5.72 -9.32 7.18
N ALA A 98 6.53 -9.79 6.24
CA ALA A 98 6.10 -10.52 5.06
C ALA A 98 6.83 -11.85 4.97
N LEU A 99 6.12 -12.83 4.44
CA LEU A 99 6.60 -14.12 4.01
C LEU A 99 6.25 -14.26 2.54
N ASP A 100 7.25 -14.25 1.68
CA ASP A 100 7.04 -14.42 0.25
C ASP A 100 7.68 -15.74 -0.23
N ASN A 101 7.02 -16.43 -1.15
CA ASN A 101 7.42 -17.73 -1.68
C ASN A 101 7.88 -17.61 -3.14
N LYS A 102 8.87 -18.42 -3.53
CA LYS A 102 9.40 -18.47 -4.91
C LYS A 102 8.36 -18.82 -5.97
N ALA A 103 7.26 -19.47 -5.61
CA ALA A 103 6.13 -19.76 -6.50
C ALA A 103 5.26 -18.53 -6.80
N GLY A 104 5.55 -17.35 -6.23
CA GLY A 104 4.78 -16.13 -6.45
C GLY A 104 3.57 -15.97 -5.52
N HIS A 105 3.55 -16.70 -4.40
CA HIS A 105 2.60 -16.50 -3.33
C HIS A 105 3.26 -15.76 -2.18
N GLY A 106 2.48 -15.06 -1.37
CA GLY A 106 3.01 -14.54 -0.11
C GLY A 106 1.94 -14.01 0.82
N LEU A 107 2.35 -13.84 2.06
CA LEU A 107 1.54 -13.43 3.17
C LEU A 107 2.23 -12.29 3.89
N SER A 108 1.46 -11.39 4.47
CA SER A 108 2.01 -10.29 5.26
C SER A 108 1.07 -9.88 6.36
N LEU A 109 1.66 -9.46 7.47
CA LEU A 109 0.97 -8.92 8.63
C LEU A 109 1.59 -7.57 8.95
N THR A 110 0.80 -6.51 8.87
CA THR A 110 1.24 -5.15 9.16
C THR A 110 0.39 -4.50 10.22
N ASN A 111 0.99 -3.61 11.01
CA ASN A 111 0.30 -2.66 11.84
C ASN A 111 0.57 -1.26 11.31
N THR A 112 -0.50 -0.55 11.00
CA THR A 112 -0.48 0.83 10.54
C THR A 112 -1.04 1.73 11.62
N ARG A 113 -0.21 2.64 12.13
CA ARG A 113 -0.63 3.70 13.04
C ARG A 113 -1.07 4.91 12.22
N ILE A 114 -2.31 5.32 12.41
CA ILE A 114 -2.93 6.45 11.74
C ILE A 114 -3.15 7.53 12.81
N PRO A 115 -2.44 8.66 12.78
CA PRO A 115 -2.64 9.74 13.73
C PRO A 115 -4.11 10.16 13.79
N ASN A 116 -4.61 10.46 14.99
CA ASN A 116 -6.00 10.89 15.27
C ASN A 116 -7.11 9.88 14.92
N PHE A 117 -6.80 8.76 14.27
CA PHE A 117 -7.72 7.66 14.05
C PHE A 117 -7.45 6.50 14.99
N GLY A 118 -6.23 5.96 15.03
CA GLY A 118 -5.88 4.79 15.84
C GLY A 118 -4.95 3.81 15.11
N ASN A 119 -5.06 2.52 15.43
CA ASN A 119 -4.24 1.47 14.83
C ASN A 119 -5.05 0.62 13.85
N ARG A 120 -4.39 0.09 12.83
CA ARG A 120 -4.97 -0.83 11.85
C ARG A 120 -4.05 -2.01 11.63
N ILE A 121 -4.50 -3.18 12.06
CA ILE A 121 -3.78 -4.44 11.82
C ILE A 121 -4.32 -5.06 10.55
N THR A 122 -3.47 -5.37 9.58
CA THR A 122 -3.89 -5.99 8.32
C THR A 122 -3.12 -7.27 8.08
N ALA A 123 -3.86 -8.32 7.77
CA ALA A 123 -3.34 -9.56 7.22
C ALA A 123 -3.69 -9.58 5.73
N ALA A 124 -2.68 -9.70 4.86
CA ALA A 124 -2.90 -9.78 3.42
C ALA A 124 -2.15 -10.97 2.83
N GLY A 125 -2.76 -11.56 1.81
CA GLY A 125 -2.19 -12.64 1.03
C GLY A 125 -2.30 -12.35 -0.45
N HIS A 126 -1.36 -12.89 -1.22
CA HIS A 126 -1.38 -12.83 -2.67
C HIS A 126 -0.93 -14.16 -3.27
N ALA A 127 -1.42 -14.42 -4.47
CA ALA A 127 -1.10 -15.60 -5.22
C ALA A 127 -0.98 -15.28 -6.71
N ASN A 128 0.17 -15.58 -7.29
CA ASN A 128 0.33 -15.58 -8.73
C ASN A 128 -0.48 -16.73 -9.33
N LEU A 129 -1.49 -16.39 -10.12
CA LEU A 129 -2.39 -17.33 -10.80
C LEU A 129 -1.84 -17.75 -12.16
N PHE A 130 -1.13 -16.86 -12.84
CA PHE A 130 -0.57 -17.12 -14.16
C PHE A 130 0.69 -16.28 -14.38
N HIS A 131 1.80 -16.95 -14.67
CA HIS A 131 3.06 -16.29 -14.96
C HIS A 131 3.70 -16.89 -16.20
N ASN A 132 3.96 -16.04 -17.20
CA ASN A 132 4.72 -16.36 -18.39
C ASN A 132 5.63 -15.17 -18.76
N GLN A 133 6.50 -15.34 -19.77
CA GLN A 133 7.46 -14.32 -20.23
C GLN A 133 6.84 -12.95 -20.54
N ASN A 134 5.55 -12.93 -20.90
CA ASN A 134 4.84 -11.71 -21.30
C ASN A 134 3.69 -11.33 -20.38
N HIS A 135 3.19 -12.24 -19.54
CA HIS A 135 1.93 -12.06 -18.84
C HIS A 135 2.09 -12.48 -17.39
N ASP A 136 1.56 -11.66 -16.50
CA ASP A 136 1.51 -11.96 -15.07
C ASP A 136 0.14 -11.58 -14.54
N LEU A 137 -0.51 -12.53 -13.87
CA LEU A 137 -1.82 -12.38 -13.25
C LEU A 137 -1.70 -12.78 -11.78
N THR A 138 -1.93 -11.84 -10.89
CA THR A 138 -1.87 -12.05 -9.44
C THR A 138 -3.22 -11.76 -8.83
N ALA A 139 -3.69 -12.62 -7.94
CA ALA A 139 -4.86 -12.36 -7.11
C ALA A 139 -4.42 -12.06 -5.68
N ASN A 140 -5.12 -11.13 -5.04
CA ASN A 140 -4.82 -10.66 -3.69
C ASN A 140 -6.08 -10.63 -2.85
N ALA A 141 -5.91 -10.84 -1.54
CA ALA A 141 -6.96 -10.70 -0.56
C ALA A 141 -6.38 -10.15 0.74
N PHE A 142 -7.17 -9.38 1.48
CA PHE A 142 -6.77 -8.85 2.76
C PHE A 142 -7.93 -8.75 3.75
N LEU A 143 -7.56 -8.76 5.02
CA LEU A 143 -8.44 -8.50 6.15
C LEU A 143 -7.73 -7.51 7.07
N SER A 144 -8.38 -6.38 7.29
CA SER A 144 -7.92 -5.33 8.19
C SER A 144 -8.85 -5.22 9.38
N ARG A 145 -8.28 -5.16 10.58
CA ARG A 145 -8.96 -4.79 11.82
C ARG A 145 -8.57 -3.37 12.19
N ASN A 146 -9.54 -2.47 12.09
CA ASN A 146 -9.42 -1.07 12.48
C ASN A 146 -9.73 -0.95 13.97
N MET A 147 -8.85 -0.26 14.69
CA MET A 147 -8.96 -0.01 16.12
C MET A 147 -8.89 1.50 16.37
N PRO A 148 -10.02 2.21 16.18
CA PRO A 148 -10.04 3.64 16.38
C PRO A 148 -9.84 4.01 17.86
N THR A 149 -9.14 5.10 18.13
CA THR A 149 -9.00 5.72 19.45
C THR A 149 -10.07 6.78 19.71
N ILE A 150 -10.96 7.01 18.74
CA ILE A 150 -12.05 7.99 18.82
C ILE A 150 -13.14 7.43 19.75
N PRO A 151 -13.56 8.19 20.79
CA PRO A 151 -14.67 7.79 21.64
C PRO A 151 -15.92 7.50 20.79
N GLN A 152 -16.65 6.44 21.12
CA GLN A 152 -17.89 6.00 20.43
C GLN A 152 -17.71 5.18 19.13
N VAL A 153 -16.49 5.04 18.59
CA VAL A 153 -16.27 4.18 17.41
C VAL A 153 -15.73 2.81 17.85
N PRO A 154 -16.50 1.72 17.73
CA PRO A 154 -16.01 0.39 18.07
C PRO A 154 -14.98 -0.09 17.04
N ASN A 155 -14.20 -1.10 17.43
CA ASN A 155 -13.32 -1.79 16.50
C ASN A 155 -14.14 -2.44 15.38
N PHE A 156 -13.70 -2.27 14.13
CA PHE A 156 -14.39 -2.82 12.97
C PHE A 156 -13.43 -3.46 11.99
N ASN A 157 -13.94 -4.39 11.19
CA ASN A 157 -13.16 -5.09 10.19
C ASN A 157 -13.43 -4.52 8.79
N THR A 158 -12.46 -4.67 7.91
CA THR A 158 -12.56 -4.39 6.48
C THR A 158 -11.94 -5.57 5.76
N VAL A 159 -12.64 -6.11 4.77
CA VAL A 159 -12.15 -7.24 3.96
C VAL A 159 -12.15 -6.80 2.52
N GLY A 160 -11.13 -7.20 1.78
CA GLY A 160 -11.06 -6.87 0.37
C GLY A 160 -10.22 -7.86 -0.39
N GLY A 161 -10.20 -7.65 -1.70
CA GLY A 161 -9.41 -8.43 -2.62
C GLY A 161 -9.38 -7.78 -3.99
N GLY A 162 -8.50 -8.29 -4.83
CA GLY A 162 -8.30 -7.73 -6.15
C GLY A 162 -7.47 -8.64 -7.03
N VAL A 163 -7.34 -8.22 -8.27
CA VAL A 163 -6.56 -8.90 -9.30
C VAL A 163 -5.70 -7.87 -10.00
N ASP A 164 -4.43 -8.18 -10.13
CA ASP A 164 -3.45 -7.41 -10.89
C ASP A 164 -3.05 -8.17 -12.14
N TYR A 165 -2.94 -7.46 -13.25
CA TYR A 165 -2.44 -7.97 -14.51
C TYR A 165 -1.32 -7.09 -15.05
N MET A 166 -0.24 -7.69 -15.52
CA MET A 166 0.89 -6.98 -16.10
C MET A 166 1.37 -7.65 -17.38
N PHE A 167 1.50 -6.86 -18.44
CA PHE A 167 2.06 -7.27 -19.71
C PHE A 167 3.50 -6.79 -19.86
N LYS A 168 4.43 -7.73 -20.03
CA LYS A 168 5.87 -7.52 -20.22
C LYS A 168 6.50 -6.56 -19.20
N ASN A 169 5.92 -6.49 -18.00
CA ASN A 169 6.37 -5.63 -16.91
C ASN A 169 6.40 -4.14 -17.30
N LYS A 170 5.60 -3.78 -18.31
CA LYS A 170 5.55 -2.44 -18.91
C LYS A 170 4.20 -1.79 -18.79
N VAL A 171 3.14 -2.53 -19.06
CA VAL A 171 1.77 -1.99 -19.05
C VAL A 171 0.89 -3.00 -18.34
N GLY A 172 0.11 -2.53 -17.40
CA GLY A 172 -0.77 -3.39 -16.62
C GLY A 172 -1.96 -2.63 -16.07
N GLY A 173 -2.76 -3.34 -15.31
CA GLY A 173 -3.85 -2.77 -14.57
C GLY A 173 -4.24 -3.64 -13.39
N SER A 174 -4.99 -3.06 -12.48
CA SER A 174 -5.49 -3.72 -11.30
C SER A 174 -6.96 -3.37 -11.08
N LEU A 175 -7.69 -4.34 -10.55
CA LEU A 175 -9.07 -4.18 -10.11
C LEU A 175 -9.17 -4.64 -8.67
N GLY A 176 -9.83 -3.86 -7.83
CA GLY A 176 -9.96 -4.17 -6.41
C GLY A 176 -11.34 -3.82 -5.87
N VAL A 177 -11.77 -4.59 -4.88
CA VAL A 177 -12.96 -4.31 -4.10
C VAL A 177 -12.65 -4.51 -2.61
N ALA A 178 -13.11 -3.59 -1.78
CA ALA A 178 -13.05 -3.71 -0.34
C ALA A 178 -14.43 -3.42 0.26
N HIS A 179 -14.77 -4.10 1.34
CA HIS A 179 -16.02 -3.93 2.04
C HIS A 179 -15.77 -3.77 3.54
N THR A 180 -16.37 -2.72 4.10
CA THR A 180 -16.34 -2.40 5.53
C THR A 180 -17.76 -2.53 6.08
N PRO A 181 -18.12 -3.68 6.71
CA PRO A 181 -19.47 -3.94 7.18
C PRO A 181 -20.01 -2.88 8.16
N PHE A 182 -19.15 -2.37 9.04
CA PHE A 182 -19.52 -1.38 10.03
C PHE A 182 -20.04 -0.06 9.40
N LEU A 183 -19.43 0.35 8.28
CA LEU A 183 -19.82 1.56 7.55
C LEU A 183 -20.83 1.27 6.43
N GLN A 184 -21.18 0.00 6.22
CA GLN A 184 -21.91 -0.48 5.04
C GLN A 184 -21.31 0.09 3.74
N ARG A 185 -19.98 0.21 3.70
CA ARG A 185 -19.23 0.86 2.62
C ARG A 185 -18.56 -0.21 1.77
N THR A 186 -18.69 -0.09 0.45
CA THR A 186 -17.97 -0.89 -0.53
C THR A 186 -17.16 0.03 -1.43
N ASP A 187 -15.85 -0.16 -1.42
CA ASP A 187 -14.88 0.59 -2.19
C ASP A 187 -14.48 -0.21 -3.42
N TYR A 188 -14.64 0.39 -4.59
CA TYR A 188 -14.22 -0.15 -5.88
C TYR A 188 -13.01 0.65 -6.37
N SER A 189 -12.04 -0.04 -6.95
CA SER A 189 -10.86 0.58 -7.55
C SER A 189 -10.49 -0.08 -8.86
N ALA A 190 -10.07 0.74 -9.81
CA ALA A 190 -9.51 0.31 -11.07
C ALA A 190 -8.28 1.17 -11.37
N ASN A 191 -7.11 0.57 -11.52
CA ASN A 191 -5.88 1.28 -11.82
C ASN A 191 -5.24 0.73 -13.10
N GLY A 192 -4.62 1.62 -13.86
CA GLY A 192 -3.69 1.33 -14.94
C GLY A 192 -2.28 1.72 -14.51
N ILE A 193 -1.31 0.89 -14.88
CA ILE A 193 0.10 1.06 -14.52
C ILE A 193 0.92 1.01 -15.80
N VAL A 194 1.79 1.99 -15.98
CA VAL A 194 2.75 2.05 -17.08
C VAL A 194 4.15 2.28 -16.52
N ASN A 195 5.05 1.35 -16.74
CA ASN A 195 6.47 1.54 -16.44
C ASN A 195 7.07 2.49 -17.48
N LEU A 196 7.41 3.70 -17.03
CA LEU A 196 8.05 4.71 -17.87
C LEU A 196 9.55 4.43 -18.04
N PHE A 197 10.16 3.83 -17.01
CA PHE A 197 11.58 3.55 -17.00
C PHE A 197 11.90 2.35 -16.11
N ARG A 198 12.88 1.54 -16.54
CA ARG A 198 13.38 0.41 -15.77
C ARG A 198 14.84 0.11 -16.11
N ASN A 199 15.66 0.13 -15.08
CA ASN A 199 17.02 -0.38 -15.05
C ASN A 199 17.13 -1.50 -13.99
N LYS A 200 18.30 -2.14 -13.91
CA LYS A 200 18.58 -3.21 -12.93
C LYS A 200 18.30 -2.83 -11.48
N ASP A 201 18.53 -1.57 -11.11
CA ASP A 201 18.49 -1.12 -9.71
C ASP A 201 17.36 -0.11 -9.46
N THR A 202 16.61 0.30 -10.49
CA THR A 202 15.63 1.39 -10.37
C THR A 202 14.50 1.25 -11.39
N SER A 203 13.26 1.52 -10.98
CA SER A 203 12.12 1.62 -11.90
C SER A 203 11.26 2.83 -11.57
N LEU A 204 10.75 3.50 -12.60
CA LEU A 204 9.75 4.55 -12.48
C LEU A 204 8.47 4.10 -13.18
N ASP A 205 7.38 4.11 -12.42
CA ASP A 205 6.04 3.81 -12.91
C ASP A 205 5.16 5.06 -12.85
N PHE A 206 4.31 5.19 -13.85
CA PHE A 206 3.15 6.05 -13.84
C PHE A 206 1.91 5.20 -13.57
N ASN A 207 1.07 5.66 -12.66
CA ASN A 207 -0.17 5.01 -12.27
C ASN A 207 -1.31 6.00 -12.52
N ALA A 208 -2.40 5.50 -13.07
CA ALA A 208 -3.63 6.27 -13.27
C ALA A 208 -4.81 5.37 -12.91
N GLY A 209 -5.70 5.84 -12.04
CA GLY A 209 -6.78 5.03 -11.52
C GLY A 209 -8.06 5.81 -11.30
N LEU A 210 -9.10 5.04 -11.01
CA LEU A 210 -10.43 5.47 -10.66
C LEU A 210 -10.86 4.69 -9.41
N SER A 211 -11.31 5.40 -8.38
CA SER A 211 -11.90 4.80 -7.18
C SER A 211 -13.32 5.28 -6.97
N LYS A 212 -14.15 4.47 -6.34
CA LYS A 212 -15.52 4.82 -5.97
C LYS A 212 -15.94 4.12 -4.69
N SER A 213 -16.50 4.87 -3.76
CA SER A 213 -16.95 4.37 -2.46
C SER A 213 -18.46 4.43 -2.34
N VAL A 214 -19.15 3.30 -2.29
CA VAL A 214 -20.61 3.24 -2.21
C VAL A 214 -21.02 2.88 -0.79
N SER A 215 -21.88 3.69 -0.18
CA SER A 215 -22.54 3.35 1.09
C SER A 215 -23.99 3.87 1.09
N PRO A 216 -24.89 3.31 1.92
CA PRO A 216 -26.25 3.83 2.12
C PRO A 216 -26.29 5.28 2.59
N PHE A 217 -25.20 5.76 3.21
CA PHE A 217 -25.04 7.12 3.70
C PHE A 217 -24.38 8.05 2.66
N MET A 218 -23.85 7.50 1.56
CA MET A 218 -23.23 8.22 0.44
C MET A 218 -23.92 7.84 -0.88
N SER A 219 -25.14 8.34 -1.07
CA SER A 219 -25.99 8.07 -2.23
C SER A 219 -25.48 8.65 -3.56
N ASN A 220 -24.58 9.64 -3.53
CA ASN A 220 -24.06 10.36 -4.70
C ASN A 220 -22.55 10.18 -4.94
N SER A 221 -22.00 9.03 -4.56
CA SER A 221 -20.59 8.74 -4.78
C SER A 221 -20.23 8.73 -6.27
N LYS A 222 -19.22 9.52 -6.63
CA LYS A 222 -18.70 9.64 -8.01
C LYS A 222 -17.39 8.86 -8.13
N TRP A 223 -16.99 8.59 -9.36
CA TRP A 223 -15.66 8.08 -9.63
C TRP A 223 -14.65 9.20 -9.44
N GLU A 224 -13.66 8.94 -8.60
CA GLU A 224 -12.57 9.86 -8.29
C GLU A 224 -11.32 9.42 -9.05
N PRO A 225 -10.81 10.27 -9.96
CA PRO A 225 -9.58 9.97 -10.66
C PRO A 225 -8.37 10.24 -9.77
N SER A 226 -7.41 9.32 -9.81
CA SER A 226 -6.11 9.47 -9.19
C SER A 226 -5.02 9.23 -10.22
N THR A 227 -3.94 10.00 -10.15
CA THR A 227 -2.74 9.73 -10.92
C THR A 227 -1.53 9.87 -10.02
N GLY A 228 -0.47 9.14 -10.29
CA GLY A 228 0.72 9.20 -9.45
C GLY A 228 1.93 8.55 -10.06
N PHE A 229 3.09 8.90 -9.52
CA PHE A 229 4.37 8.32 -9.90
C PHE A 229 4.93 7.51 -8.74
N THR A 230 5.45 6.33 -9.06
CA THR A 230 6.13 5.47 -8.09
C THR A 230 7.56 5.23 -8.55
N LEU A 231 8.52 5.73 -7.78
CA LEU A 231 9.93 5.40 -7.95
C LEU A 231 10.25 4.20 -7.05
N ARG A 232 10.88 3.18 -7.61
CA ARG A 232 11.37 2.02 -6.85
C ARG A 232 12.86 1.87 -7.06
N LYS A 233 13.54 1.48 -5.99
CA LYS A 233 14.97 1.20 -5.96
C LYS A 233 15.20 -0.19 -5.37
N PHE A 234 16.03 -0.96 -6.06
CA PHE A 234 16.46 -2.28 -5.66
C PHE A 234 17.94 -2.18 -5.25
N PHE A 235 18.28 -2.80 -4.11
CA PHE A 235 19.63 -2.84 -3.58
C PHE A 235 20.11 -4.28 -3.45
#